data_AF-A0A9D2ICY8-F1
#
_entry.id   AF-A0A9D2ICY8-F1
#
_cell.length_a   1.000
_cell.length_b   1.000
_cell.length_c   1.000
_cell.angle_alpha   90.00
_cell.angle_beta   90.00
_cell.angle_gamma   90.00
#
_symmetry.space_group_name_H-M   'P 1'
#
loop_
_entity.id
_entity.type
_entity.pdbx_description
1 polymer ?
#
loop_
_entity_poly.entity_id
_entity_poly.type
_entity_poly.pdbx_seq_one_letter_code
_entity_poly.pdbx_strand_id
1 'polypeptide(L)'
;MAKKNLKLFIPGAIALVLGIVAFCMMFVDAVTYSVKLLGGEFSFTGMKLAFGGEIEVVSGVSIDALEFNIMTTLAFILPLVGGVLALLFKNGLITKIITTACFVLGAVFLFSTTGFTAISLGGQDAKDALTAVCEEKLAVGPIVAGVLSVIGAVVCFFKGTIAKMIG
;
A
#
# COMPACT_ATOMS: atom_id res chain seq x y z
N MET A 1 -18.12 29.46 -18.74
CA MET A 1 -16.76 29.18 -18.20
C MET A 1 -16.71 28.08 -17.12
N ALA A 2 -17.78 27.80 -16.37
CA ALA A 2 -17.79 26.80 -15.29
C ALA A 2 -17.66 25.31 -15.74
N LYS A 3 -18.27 24.91 -16.87
CA LYS A 3 -18.22 23.52 -17.36
C LYS A 3 -16.82 22.99 -17.71
N LYS A 4 -15.85 23.86 -18.01
CA LYS A 4 -14.50 23.47 -18.42
C LYS A 4 -13.62 23.01 -17.24
N ASN A 5 -13.93 23.46 -16.02
CA ASN A 5 -13.19 23.09 -14.82
C ASN A 5 -13.67 21.76 -14.20
N LEU A 6 -14.96 21.41 -14.33
CA LEU A 6 -15.52 20.16 -13.79
C LEU A 6 -14.87 18.92 -14.42
N LYS A 7 -14.53 18.99 -15.72
CA LYS A 7 -13.91 17.89 -16.48
C LYS A 7 -12.51 17.50 -15.97
N LEU A 8 -11.80 18.42 -15.32
CA LEU A 8 -10.48 18.17 -14.73
C LEU A 8 -10.56 17.49 -13.35
N PHE A 9 -11.73 17.52 -12.70
CA PHE A 9 -11.94 16.83 -11.43
C PHE A 9 -12.22 15.35 -11.61
N ILE A 10 -12.74 14.91 -12.76
CA ILE A 10 -13.09 13.50 -13.01
C ILE A 10 -11.87 12.58 -12.87
N PRO A 11 -10.72 12.81 -13.54
CA PRO A 11 -9.56 11.94 -13.36
C PRO A 11 -8.97 12.03 -11.95
N GLY A 12 -9.08 13.19 -11.30
CA GLY A 12 -8.68 13.36 -9.90
C GLY A 12 -9.56 12.55 -8.94
N ALA A 13 -10.87 12.47 -9.20
CA ALA A 13 -11.80 11.67 -8.43
C ALA A 13 -11.56 10.16 -8.64
N ILE A 14 -11.26 9.74 -9.88
CA ILE A 14 -10.85 8.36 -10.17
C ILE A 14 -9.58 8.02 -9.40
N ALA A 15 -8.56 8.88 -9.44
CA ALA A 15 -7.34 8.69 -8.67
C ALA A 15 -7.62 8.61 -7.16
N LEU A 16 -8.50 9.47 -6.63
CA LEU A 16 -8.90 9.41 -5.23
C LEU A 16 -9.57 8.08 -4.87
N VAL A 17 -10.51 7.59 -5.68
CA VAL A 17 -11.15 6.28 -5.45
C VAL A 17 -10.12 5.17 -5.44
N LEU A 18 -9.18 5.16 -6.39
CA LEU A 18 -8.09 4.18 -6.43
C LEU A 18 -7.20 4.26 -5.19
N GLY A 19 -6.88 5.48 -4.74
CA GLY A 19 -6.10 5.71 -3.51
C GLY A 19 -6.83 5.25 -2.24
N ILE A 20 -8.13 5.49 -2.13
CA ILE A 20 -8.97 5.01 -1.02
C ILE A 20 -9.01 3.49 -1.01
N VAL A 21 -9.29 2.85 -2.15
CA VAL A 21 -9.36 1.39 -2.22
C VAL A 21 -7.99 0.77 -1.91
N ALA A 22 -6.90 1.34 -2.43
CA ALA A 22 -5.54 0.90 -2.09
C ALA A 22 -5.24 1.04 -0.59
N PHE A 23 -5.65 2.14 0.04
CA PHE A 23 -5.54 2.32 1.50
C PHE A 23 -6.37 1.28 2.28
N CYS A 24 -7.61 1.02 1.85
CA CYS A 24 -8.48 0.02 2.47
C CYS A 24 -7.93 -1.41 2.41
N MET A 25 -6.99 -1.72 1.51
CA MET A 25 -6.32 -3.03 1.50
C MET A 25 -5.40 -3.24 2.71
N MET A 26 -5.10 -2.21 3.50
CA MET A 26 -4.39 -2.35 4.78
C MET A 26 -5.15 -3.26 5.77
N PHE A 27 -6.48 -3.35 5.65
CA PHE A 27 -7.30 -4.20 6.52
C PHE A 27 -7.29 -5.68 6.13
N VAL A 28 -6.70 -6.02 4.98
CA VAL A 28 -6.56 -7.40 4.49
C VAL A 28 -5.17 -7.93 4.82
N ASP A 29 -4.98 -9.24 4.72
CA ASP A 29 -3.69 -9.91 4.83
C ASP A 29 -2.65 -9.24 3.93
N ALA A 30 -1.52 -8.88 4.54
CA ALA A 30 -0.39 -8.26 3.86
C ALA A 30 0.80 -9.19 3.70
N VAL A 31 1.05 -10.06 4.67
CA VAL A 31 2.08 -11.09 4.58
C VAL A 31 1.54 -12.39 5.14
N THR A 32 1.85 -13.49 4.47
CA THR A 32 1.52 -14.85 4.90
C THR A 32 2.81 -15.63 5.12
N TYR A 33 2.86 -16.39 6.21
CA TYR A 33 3.95 -17.27 6.59
C TYR A 33 3.47 -18.72 6.55
N SER A 34 4.11 -19.55 5.74
CA SER A 34 3.84 -20.99 5.67
C SER A 34 4.94 -21.77 6.40
N VAL A 35 4.58 -22.59 7.38
CA VAL A 35 5.54 -23.40 8.16
C VAL A 35 6.07 -24.55 7.31
N LYS A 36 7.39 -24.61 7.11
CA LYS A 36 8.03 -25.54 6.16
C LYS A 36 7.85 -27.03 6.50
N LEU A 37 7.66 -27.38 7.78
CA LEU A 37 7.67 -28.76 8.27
C LEU A 37 6.31 -29.29 8.75
N LEU A 38 5.37 -28.41 9.13
CA LEU A 38 4.13 -28.80 9.80
C LEU A 38 2.86 -28.38 9.04
N GLY A 39 2.99 -27.73 7.88
CA GLY A 39 1.86 -27.41 7.00
C GLY A 39 0.87 -26.38 7.54
N GLY A 40 1.26 -25.59 8.56
CA GLY A 40 0.46 -24.49 9.09
C GLY A 40 0.73 -23.18 8.34
N GLU A 41 -0.28 -22.33 8.23
CA GLU A 41 -0.14 -20.98 7.69
C GLU A 41 -0.72 -19.96 8.66
N PHE A 42 -0.06 -18.81 8.77
CA PHE A 42 -0.60 -17.65 9.48
C PHE A 42 -0.29 -16.37 8.71
N SER A 43 -1.15 -15.37 8.85
CA SER A 43 -1.04 -14.10 8.13
C SER A 43 -1.04 -12.91 9.09
N PHE A 44 -0.35 -11.84 8.69
CA PHE A 44 -0.48 -10.53 9.31
C PHE A 44 -1.19 -9.58 8.36
N THR A 45 -2.20 -8.88 8.88
CA THR A 45 -2.87 -7.80 8.14
C THR A 45 -1.93 -6.61 7.96
N GLY A 46 -2.17 -5.81 6.91
CA GLY A 46 -1.39 -4.59 6.68
C GLY A 46 -1.43 -3.63 7.86
N MET A 47 -2.55 -3.59 8.59
CA MET A 47 -2.73 -2.77 9.79
C MET A 47 -1.82 -3.22 10.93
N LYS A 48 -1.76 -4.52 11.23
CA LYS A 48 -0.86 -5.05 12.27
C LYS A 48 0.60 -4.81 11.89
N LEU A 49 0.95 -5.02 10.62
CA LEU A 49 2.29 -4.71 10.10
C LEU A 49 2.64 -3.24 10.23
N ALA A 50 1.72 -2.32 9.94
CA ALA A 50 1.97 -0.89 9.96
C ALA A 50 1.98 -0.26 11.35
N PHE A 51 0.97 -0.56 12.17
CA PHE A 51 0.77 0.11 13.46
C PHE A 51 1.28 -0.66 14.66
N GLY A 52 1.71 -1.90 14.46
CA GLY A 52 1.98 -2.80 15.54
C GLY A 52 0.71 -3.48 16.06
N GLY A 53 0.89 -4.43 16.97
CA GLY A 53 -0.22 -5.11 17.61
C GLY A 53 0.15 -6.49 18.12
N GLU A 54 -0.69 -7.01 19.01
CA GLU A 54 -0.50 -8.34 19.58
C GLU A 54 -0.74 -9.44 18.53
N ILE A 55 0.14 -10.43 18.52
CA ILE A 55 -0.03 -11.66 17.74
C ILE A 55 -0.58 -12.72 18.70
N GLU A 56 -1.70 -13.32 18.33
CA GLU A 56 -2.16 -14.54 18.98
C GLU A 56 -1.22 -15.68 18.60
N VAL A 57 -0.62 -16.30 19.62
CA VAL A 57 0.36 -17.38 19.51
C VAL A 57 -0.19 -18.51 18.63
N VAL A 58 0.37 -18.70 17.45
CA VAL A 58 0.15 -19.92 16.65
C VAL A 58 1.34 -20.86 16.88
N SER A 59 1.09 -22.00 17.53
CA SER A 59 2.06 -23.10 17.72
C SER A 59 3.25 -22.87 18.66
N GLY A 60 3.04 -22.13 19.77
CA GLY A 60 4.03 -22.07 20.87
C GLY A 60 5.25 -21.17 20.62
N VAL A 61 5.27 -20.42 19.51
CA VAL A 61 6.23 -19.35 19.26
C VAL A 61 5.56 -18.03 19.63
N SER A 62 5.91 -17.48 20.80
CA SER A 62 5.52 -16.13 21.19
C SER A 62 6.39 -15.13 20.42
N ILE A 63 5.82 -14.51 19.40
CA ILE A 63 6.39 -13.28 18.86
C ILE A 63 5.83 -12.15 19.73
N ASP A 64 6.72 -11.36 20.33
CA ASP A 64 6.35 -10.12 21.02
C ASP A 64 5.49 -9.24 20.10
N ALA A 65 4.73 -8.31 20.69
CA ALA A 65 3.88 -7.40 19.93
C ALA A 65 4.63 -6.78 18.74
N LEU A 66 4.00 -6.76 17.56
CA LEU A 66 4.59 -6.10 16.39
C LEU A 66 4.86 -4.63 16.71
N GLU A 67 6.00 -4.13 16.25
CA GLU A 67 6.38 -2.74 16.35
C GLU A 67 5.78 -1.90 15.20
N PHE A 68 5.74 -0.58 15.42
CA PHE A 68 5.32 0.38 14.41
C PHE A 68 6.28 0.36 13.21
N ASN A 69 5.72 0.18 12.02
CA ASN A 69 6.47 0.16 10.78
C ASN A 69 6.06 1.34 9.90
N ILE A 70 6.90 2.37 9.92
CA ILE A 70 6.67 3.57 9.12
C ILE A 70 6.65 3.27 7.62
N MET A 71 7.43 2.30 7.14
CA MET A 71 7.51 1.97 5.71
C MET A 71 6.20 1.36 5.23
N THR A 72 5.65 0.40 5.98
CA THR A 72 4.33 -0.20 5.67
C THR A 72 3.21 0.83 5.83
N THR A 73 3.28 1.70 6.85
CA THR A 73 2.33 2.79 7.03
C THR A 73 2.31 3.73 5.82
N LEU A 74 3.48 4.17 5.36
CA LEU A 74 3.62 5.01 4.17
C LEU A 74 3.14 4.29 2.90
N ALA A 75 3.38 2.98 2.78
CA ALA A 75 2.98 2.17 1.64
C ALA A 75 1.47 2.31 1.34
N PHE A 76 0.63 2.24 2.38
CA PHE A 76 -0.83 2.35 2.25
C PHE A 76 -1.34 3.79 2.24
N ILE A 77 -0.66 4.73 2.92
CA ILE A 77 -1.12 6.13 3.03
C ILE A 77 -0.76 6.95 1.78
N LEU A 78 0.40 6.71 1.16
CA LEU A 78 0.85 7.49 0.01
C LEU A 78 -0.13 7.47 -1.18
N PRO A 79 -0.75 6.34 -1.57
CA PRO A 79 -1.78 6.32 -2.60
C PRO A 79 -3.00 7.19 -2.25
N LEU A 80 -3.44 7.20 -0.99
CA LEU A 80 -4.53 8.05 -0.52
C LEU A 80 -4.15 9.54 -0.62
N VAL A 81 -2.96 9.91 -0.14
CA VAL A 81 -2.44 11.28 -0.25
C VAL A 81 -2.33 11.71 -1.72
N GLY A 82 -1.78 10.85 -2.57
CA GLY A 82 -1.70 11.08 -4.02
C GLY A 82 -3.07 11.33 -4.64
N GLY A 83 -4.08 10.55 -4.26
CA GLY A 83 -5.47 10.71 -4.68
C GLY A 83 -6.09 12.03 -4.23
N VAL A 84 -5.93 12.41 -2.96
CA VAL A 84 -6.43 13.68 -2.41
C VAL A 84 -5.79 14.87 -3.12
N LEU A 85 -4.47 14.86 -3.27
CA LEU A 85 -3.74 15.89 -4.00
C LEU A 85 -4.16 15.96 -5.47
N ALA A 86 -4.41 14.81 -6.11
CA ALA A 86 -4.87 14.74 -7.50
C ALA A 86 -6.28 15.32 -7.67
N LEU A 87 -7.14 15.25 -6.66
CA LEU A 87 -8.47 15.88 -6.70
C LEU A 87 -8.39 17.39 -6.47
N LEU A 88 -7.66 17.83 -5.45
CA LEU A 88 -7.67 19.22 -4.99
C LEU A 88 -6.90 20.17 -5.90
N PHE A 89 -5.79 19.70 -6.49
CA PHE A 89 -4.91 20.57 -7.27
C PHE A 89 -5.23 20.58 -8.76
N LYS A 90 -5.05 21.76 -9.36
CA LYS A 90 -5.19 21.97 -10.80
C LYS A 90 -4.17 21.14 -11.58
N ASN A 91 -4.44 20.92 -12.86
CA ASN A 91 -3.59 20.14 -13.75
C ASN A 91 -2.32 20.91 -14.17
N GLY A 92 -1.41 21.12 -13.22
CA GLY A 92 -0.06 21.65 -13.43
C GLY A 92 0.99 20.53 -13.46
N LEU A 93 2.14 20.81 -14.10
CA LEU A 93 3.22 19.83 -14.25
C LEU A 93 3.76 19.35 -12.89
N ILE A 94 3.96 20.25 -11.95
CA ILE A 94 4.42 19.93 -10.58
C ILE A 94 3.40 19.03 -9.86
N THR A 95 2.11 19.38 -9.91
CA THR A 95 1.04 18.56 -9.31
C THR A 95 1.01 17.15 -9.89
N LYS A 96 1.15 17.00 -11.21
CA LYS A 96 1.19 15.69 -11.84
C LYS A 96 2.36 14.86 -11.33
N ILE A 97 3.55 15.45 -11.25
CA ILE A 97 4.74 14.74 -10.78
C ILE A 97 4.55 14.30 -9.33
N ILE A 98 4.11 15.20 -8.44
CA ILE A 98 3.94 14.88 -7.01
C ILE A 98 2.86 13.80 -6.82
N THR A 99 1.70 13.96 -7.43
CA THR A 99 0.60 12.98 -7.30
C THR A 99 0.98 11.62 -7.87
N THR A 100 1.64 11.58 -9.02
CA THR A 100 2.17 10.35 -9.62
C THR A 100 3.24 9.73 -8.72
N ALA A 101 4.15 10.52 -8.16
CA ALA A 101 5.19 10.04 -7.26
C ALA A 101 4.60 9.42 -5.98
N CYS A 102 3.55 10.00 -5.39
CA CYS A 102 2.86 9.39 -4.25
C CYS A 102 2.33 8.00 -4.59
N PHE A 103 1.68 7.84 -5.75
CA PHE A 103 1.18 6.53 -6.19
C PHE A 103 2.30 5.54 -6.52
N VAL A 104 3.37 5.99 -7.19
CA VAL A 104 4.50 5.13 -7.56
C VAL A 104 5.28 4.68 -6.32
N LEU A 105 5.60 5.59 -5.41
CA LEU A 105 6.30 5.26 -4.17
C LEU A 105 5.44 4.34 -3.28
N GLY A 106 4.13 4.61 -3.20
CA GLY A 106 3.18 3.73 -2.54
C GLY A 106 3.22 2.31 -3.15
N ALA A 107 3.15 2.20 -4.48
CA ALA A 107 3.21 0.90 -5.17
C ALA A 107 4.52 0.15 -4.90
N VAL A 108 5.68 0.83 -5.01
CA VAL A 108 6.99 0.24 -4.74
C VAL A 108 7.05 -0.27 -3.30
N PHE A 109 6.60 0.51 -2.34
CA PHE A 109 6.57 0.10 -0.94
C PHE A 109 5.62 -1.07 -0.68
N LEU A 110 4.42 -1.07 -1.29
CA LEU A 110 3.46 -2.16 -1.17
C LEU A 110 4.02 -3.49 -1.73
N PHE A 111 4.69 -3.47 -2.88
CA PHE A 111 5.35 -4.67 -3.41
C PHE A 111 6.60 -5.07 -2.61
N SER A 112 7.14 -4.15 -1.81
CA SER A 112 8.30 -4.38 -0.93
C SER A 112 7.90 -4.67 0.51
N THR A 113 6.60 -4.88 0.81
CA THR A 113 6.09 -5.04 2.19
C THR A 113 6.77 -6.19 2.93
N THR A 114 7.06 -7.31 2.25
CA THR A 114 7.82 -8.41 2.85
C THR A 114 9.21 -7.95 3.29
N GLY A 115 9.89 -7.11 2.52
CA GLY A 115 11.17 -6.51 2.90
C GLY A 115 11.10 -5.68 4.19
N PHE A 116 9.96 -5.06 4.46
CA PHE A 116 9.77 -4.19 5.63
C PHE A 116 9.33 -4.94 6.89
N THR A 117 8.98 -6.23 6.82
CA THR A 117 8.55 -7.01 8.00
C THR A 117 9.60 -7.05 9.11
N ALA A 118 10.88 -6.93 8.78
CA ALA A 118 11.96 -6.83 9.77
C ALA A 118 11.75 -5.65 10.74
N ILE A 119 11.21 -4.53 10.27
CA ILE A 119 10.91 -3.36 11.10
C ILE A 119 9.77 -3.70 12.07
N SER A 120 8.73 -4.39 11.59
CA SER A 120 7.60 -4.78 12.43
C SER A 120 7.97 -5.86 13.45
N LEU A 121 8.95 -6.71 13.14
CA LEU A 121 9.41 -7.81 14.01
C LEU A 121 10.49 -7.37 15.01
N GLY A 122 10.82 -6.08 15.09
CA GLY A 122 11.84 -5.55 16.01
C GLY A 122 13.30 -5.76 15.58
N GLY A 123 13.53 -6.20 14.33
CA GLY A 123 14.88 -6.32 13.75
C GLY A 123 15.03 -7.41 12.69
N GLN A 124 16.19 -7.41 12.04
CA GLN A 124 16.54 -8.41 11.02
C GLN A 124 16.75 -9.80 11.65
N ASP A 125 17.32 -9.89 12.84
CA ASP A 125 17.58 -11.16 13.52
C ASP A 125 16.30 -11.95 13.80
N ALA A 126 15.23 -11.25 14.23
CA ALA A 126 13.92 -11.85 14.45
C ALA A 126 13.29 -12.35 13.13
N LYS A 127 13.45 -11.57 12.06
CA LYS A 127 13.00 -11.97 10.72
C LYS A 127 13.76 -13.20 10.20
N ASP A 128 15.07 -13.25 10.39
CA ASP A 128 15.92 -14.35 9.94
C ASP A 128 15.58 -15.64 10.70
N ALA A 129 15.37 -15.54 12.01
CA ALA A 129 14.89 -16.67 12.82
C ALA A 129 13.52 -17.19 12.34
N LEU A 130 12.59 -16.29 12.01
CA LEU A 130 11.27 -16.66 11.50
C LEU A 130 11.35 -17.30 10.10
N THR A 131 12.12 -16.71 9.19
CA THR A 131 12.26 -17.21 7.80
C THR A 131 13.11 -18.47 7.68
N ALA A 132 13.88 -18.84 8.72
CA ALA A 132 14.51 -20.14 8.82
C ALA A 132 13.46 -21.27 8.84
N VAL A 133 12.38 -21.09 9.59
CA VAL A 133 11.32 -22.10 9.82
C VAL A 133 10.05 -21.90 8.97
N CYS A 134 9.80 -20.67 8.52
CA CYS A 134 8.65 -20.28 7.70
C CYS A 134 9.07 -19.75 6.32
N GLU A 135 8.21 -19.92 5.33
CA GLU A 135 8.34 -19.25 4.03
C GLU A 135 7.46 -17.98 4.05
N GLU A 136 8.07 -16.81 3.82
CA GLU A 136 7.38 -15.51 3.80
C GLU A 136 6.86 -15.20 2.39
N LYS A 137 5.58 -14.85 2.27
CA LYS A 137 4.94 -14.50 0.99
C LYS A 137 4.15 -13.20 1.12
N LEU A 138 4.19 -12.40 0.05
CA LEU A 138 3.34 -11.22 -0.06
C LEU A 138 1.89 -11.67 -0.26
N ALA A 139 0.99 -11.20 0.61
CA ALA A 139 -0.42 -11.56 0.53
C ALA A 139 -1.21 -10.61 -0.38
N VAL A 140 -2.51 -10.87 -0.52
CA VAL A 140 -3.36 -10.21 -1.52
C VAL A 140 -3.49 -8.69 -1.31
N GLY A 141 -3.46 -8.21 -0.06
CA GLY A 141 -3.69 -6.80 0.26
C GLY A 141 -2.70 -5.86 -0.47
N PRO A 142 -1.38 -5.96 -0.20
CA PRO A 142 -0.37 -5.16 -0.86
C PRO A 142 -0.29 -5.38 -2.37
N ILE A 143 -0.57 -6.60 -2.86
CA ILE A 143 -0.59 -6.88 -4.31
C ILE A 143 -1.69 -6.04 -4.99
N VAL A 144 -2.93 -6.14 -4.50
CA VAL A 144 -4.07 -5.41 -5.06
C VAL A 144 -3.87 -3.90 -4.89
N ALA A 145 -3.45 -3.46 -3.70
CA ALA A 145 -3.14 -2.06 -3.43
C ALA A 145 -2.04 -1.52 -4.35
N GLY A 146 -0.99 -2.30 -4.59
CA GLY A 146 0.12 -1.96 -5.45
C GLY A 146 -0.33 -1.78 -6.90
N VAL A 147 -1.12 -2.72 -7.43
CA VAL A 147 -1.70 -2.62 -8.78
C VAL A 147 -2.61 -1.40 -8.91
N LEU A 148 -3.51 -1.19 -7.96
CA LEU A 148 -4.40 -0.02 -7.95
C LEU A 148 -3.60 1.28 -7.88
N SER A 149 -2.50 1.28 -7.15
CA SER A 149 -1.60 2.43 -7.06
C SER A 149 -0.89 2.71 -8.38
N VAL A 150 -0.44 1.68 -9.11
CA VAL A 150 0.11 1.83 -10.46
C VAL A 150 -0.94 2.42 -11.42
N ILE A 151 -2.18 1.95 -11.36
CA ILE A 151 -3.28 2.52 -12.17
C ILE A 151 -3.51 4.00 -11.77
N GLY A 152 -3.50 4.30 -10.47
CA GLY A 152 -3.62 5.66 -9.94
C GLY A 152 -2.51 6.60 -10.46
N ALA A 153 -1.27 6.11 -10.52
CA ALA A 153 -0.13 6.84 -11.09
C ALA A 153 -0.38 7.21 -12.57
N VAL A 154 -0.85 6.24 -13.37
CA VAL A 154 -1.18 6.46 -14.79
C VAL A 154 -2.29 7.51 -14.92
N VAL A 155 -3.35 7.40 -14.12
CA VAL A 155 -4.46 8.37 -14.13
C VAL A 155 -3.98 9.79 -13.77
N CYS A 156 -3.11 9.93 -12.76
CA CYS A 156 -2.55 11.21 -12.35
C CYS A 156 -1.65 11.83 -13.43
N PHE A 157 -0.79 11.03 -14.05
CA PHE A 157 0.13 11.49 -15.10
C PHE A 157 -0.63 11.95 -16.36
N PHE A 158 -1.59 11.14 -16.80
CA PHE A 158 -2.40 11.39 -17.99
C PHE A 158 -3.67 12.19 -17.74
N LYS A 159 -3.86 12.76 -16.54
CA LYS A 159 -5.04 13.56 -16.14
C LYS A 159 -5.52 14.53 -17.22
N GLY A 160 -4.60 15.27 -17.85
CA GLY A 160 -4.93 16.22 -18.92
C GLY A 160 -5.42 15.58 -20.22
N THR A 161 -4.90 14.42 -20.59
CA THR A 161 -5.31 13.67 -21.79
C THR A 161 -6.66 12.99 -21.55
N ILE A 162 -6.84 12.38 -20.38
CA ILE A 162 -8.09 11.73 -19.97
C ILE A 162 -9.23 12.77 -19.92
N ALA A 163 -8.98 13.95 -19.34
CA ALA A 163 -9.96 15.03 -19.29
C ALA A 163 -10.38 15.54 -20.69
N LYS A 164 -9.53 15.40 -21.72
CA LYS A 164 -9.87 15.75 -23.11
C LYS A 164 -10.70 14.66 -23.80
N MET A 165 -10.45 13.38 -23.51
CA MET A 165 -11.18 12.26 -24.14
C MET A 165 -12.61 12.09 -23.61
N ILE A 166 -12.84 12.40 -22.33
CA ILE A 166 -14.19 12.36 -21.72
C ILE A 166 -15.04 13.56 -22.17
N GLY A 167 -14.44 14.54 -22.84
CA GLY A 167 -15.00 15.86 -23.05
C GLY A 167 -15.42 16.14 -24.48
#